data_AF-A0A522L2C4-F1
#
_entry.id   AF-A0A522L2C4-F1
#
_cell.length_a   1.000
_cell.length_b   1.000
_cell.length_c   1.000
_cell.angle_alpha   90.00
_cell.angle_beta   90.00
_cell.angle_gamma   90.00
#
_symmetry.space_group_name_H-M   'P 1'
#
loop_
_entity.id
_entity.type
_entity.pdbx_description
1 polymer ?
#
loop_
_entity_poly.entity_id
_entity_poly.type
_entity_poly.pdbx_seq_one_letter_code
_entity_poly.pdbx_strand_id
1 'polypeptide(L)'
;MSSHKIPHDPLQSTFAERIKLLIQRVGSATEIARMCGFSEGVVRSWRDGHTDPSRARCVTLARTLGISLVWLVAGEGALQIDPTLSGNDDNQLSSETTRTRWHAAGPSHTLVPPTTHADAGVDPHRLNTAMQILQSELQLAGSNLTLADNTDLLSELYEVLGSNGENVNAMAMLKFNRALTTRILQAKQRTLA
;
A
#
# COMPACT_ATOMS: atom_id res chain seq x y z
N MET A 1 -12.15 -16.10 11.16
CA MET A 1 -12.19 -16.23 9.69
C MET A 1 -10.77 -16.01 9.20
N SER A 2 -10.08 -17.08 8.83
CA SER A 2 -8.62 -17.08 8.66
C SER A 2 -8.25 -16.53 7.28
N SER A 3 -7.69 -15.32 7.24
CA SER A 3 -7.06 -14.76 6.05
C SER A 3 -5.85 -15.60 5.68
N HIS A 4 -6.01 -16.51 4.69
CA HIS A 4 -4.91 -17.29 4.15
C HIS A 4 -3.97 -16.36 3.36
N LYS A 5 -2.95 -15.86 4.05
CA LYS A 5 -1.81 -15.17 3.44
C LYS A 5 -0.93 -16.22 2.78
N ILE A 6 -1.20 -16.53 1.51
CA ILE A 6 -0.33 -17.38 0.70
C ILE A 6 0.98 -16.59 0.48
N PRO A 7 2.15 -17.11 0.92
CA PRO A 7 3.43 -16.49 0.64
C PRO A 7 3.80 -16.83 -0.81
N HIS A 8 3.46 -15.94 -1.74
CA HIS A 8 4.06 -15.93 -3.07
C HIS A 8 5.02 -14.75 -3.12
N ASP A 9 6.26 -14.99 -3.49
CA ASP A 9 7.24 -13.95 -3.79
C ASP A 9 6.64 -13.00 -4.83
N PRO A 10 6.25 -11.76 -4.47
CA PRO A 10 5.45 -10.88 -5.32
C PRO A 10 6.22 -10.35 -6.52
N LEU A 11 7.52 -10.64 -6.65
CA LEU A 11 8.37 -10.00 -7.65
C LEU A 11 8.49 -10.78 -8.97
N GLN A 12 7.98 -12.03 -9.10
CA GLN A 12 8.22 -12.85 -10.31
C GLN A 12 7.12 -13.88 -10.68
N SER A 13 5.82 -13.67 -10.37
CA SER A 13 4.78 -14.55 -10.95
C SER A 13 4.35 -14.06 -12.33
N THR A 14 4.26 -14.95 -13.32
CA THR A 14 3.66 -14.61 -14.62
C THR A 14 2.14 -14.50 -14.49
N PHE A 15 1.49 -13.88 -15.48
CA PHE A 15 0.02 -13.83 -15.55
C PHE A 15 -0.61 -15.24 -15.50
N ALA A 16 -0.01 -16.18 -16.24
CA ALA A 16 -0.41 -17.58 -16.29
C ALA A 16 -0.39 -18.23 -14.89
N GLU A 17 0.65 -18.00 -14.08
CA GLU A 17 0.72 -18.49 -12.71
C GLU A 17 -0.38 -17.89 -11.82
N ARG A 18 -0.69 -16.61 -11.98
CA ARG A 18 -1.79 -15.98 -11.26
C ARG A 18 -3.15 -16.57 -11.64
N ILE A 19 -3.36 -16.91 -12.91
CA ILE A 19 -4.56 -17.64 -13.34
C ILE A 19 -4.61 -19.04 -12.72
N LYS A 20 -3.49 -19.77 -12.62
CA LYS A 20 -3.45 -21.07 -11.93
C LYS A 20 -3.85 -20.93 -10.47
N LEU A 21 -3.38 -19.90 -9.77
CA LEU A 21 -3.78 -19.62 -8.38
C LEU A 21 -5.28 -19.35 -8.27
N LEU A 22 -5.86 -18.59 -9.20
CA LEU A 22 -7.30 -18.34 -9.22
C LEU A 22 -8.09 -19.63 -9.47
N ILE A 23 -7.64 -20.49 -10.38
CA ILE A 23 -8.27 -21.79 -10.64
C ILE A 23 -8.24 -22.67 -9.39
N GLN A 24 -7.12 -22.72 -8.68
CA GLN A 24 -7.02 -23.48 -7.43
C GLN A 24 -7.98 -22.95 -6.35
N ARG A 25 -8.19 -21.63 -6.28
CA ARG A 25 -9.09 -21.01 -5.30
C ARG A 25 -10.57 -21.16 -5.64
N VAL A 26 -10.93 -21.00 -6.92
CA VAL A 26 -12.32 -21.11 -7.39
C VAL A 26 -12.72 -22.58 -7.57
N GLY A 27 -11.76 -23.47 -7.80
CA GLY A 27 -11.92 -24.91 -7.92
C GLY A 27 -11.71 -25.43 -9.34
N SER A 28 -12.08 -24.66 -10.38
CA SER A 28 -11.84 -25.06 -11.77
C SER A 28 -11.82 -23.89 -12.76
N ALA A 29 -11.21 -24.11 -13.93
CA ALA A 29 -11.25 -23.18 -15.05
C ALA A 29 -12.66 -22.99 -15.63
N THR A 30 -13.45 -24.07 -15.64
CA THR A 30 -14.85 -24.06 -16.08
C THR A 30 -15.69 -23.15 -15.21
N GLU A 31 -15.46 -23.15 -13.89
CA GLU A 31 -16.21 -22.29 -12.97
C GLU A 31 -15.85 -20.82 -13.14
N ILE A 32 -14.56 -20.48 -13.33
CA ILE A 32 -14.15 -19.12 -13.68
C ILE A 32 -14.80 -18.66 -14.98
N ALA A 33 -14.81 -19.53 -16.00
CA ALA A 33 -15.44 -19.24 -17.29
C ALA A 33 -16.93 -18.95 -17.14
N ARG A 34 -17.65 -19.77 -16.35
CA ARG A 34 -19.07 -19.60 -16.04
C ARG A 34 -19.35 -18.29 -15.30
N MET A 35 -18.59 -17.99 -14.25
CA MET A 35 -18.77 -16.77 -13.45
C MET A 35 -18.50 -15.50 -14.26
N CYS A 36 -17.49 -15.53 -15.14
CA CYS A 36 -17.04 -14.35 -15.89
C CYS A 36 -17.66 -14.22 -17.29
N GLY A 37 -18.44 -15.20 -17.75
CA GLY A 37 -19.02 -15.21 -19.09
C GLY A 37 -18.00 -15.43 -20.21
N PHE A 38 -16.96 -16.23 -19.96
CA PHE A 38 -15.94 -16.59 -20.95
C PHE A 38 -16.09 -18.03 -21.44
N SER A 39 -15.39 -18.39 -22.52
CA SER A 39 -15.22 -19.80 -22.87
C SER A 39 -14.12 -20.43 -22.02
N GLU A 40 -14.31 -21.70 -21.66
CA GLU A 40 -13.32 -22.45 -20.87
C GLU A 40 -11.97 -22.54 -21.59
N GLY A 41 -11.97 -22.75 -22.91
CA GLY A 41 -10.76 -22.80 -23.71
C GLY A 41 -9.92 -21.50 -23.64
N VAL A 42 -10.58 -20.34 -23.54
CA VAL A 42 -9.89 -19.05 -23.36
C VAL A 42 -9.23 -18.97 -21.98
N VAL A 43 -9.92 -19.41 -20.93
CA VAL A 43 -9.35 -19.44 -19.56
C VAL A 43 -8.15 -20.40 -19.49
N ARG A 44 -8.24 -21.58 -20.13
CA ARG A 44 -7.11 -22.52 -20.24
C ARG A 44 -5.96 -21.93 -21.05
N SER A 45 -6.25 -21.23 -22.15
CA SER A 45 -5.24 -20.55 -22.96
C SER A 45 -4.42 -19.53 -22.16
N TRP A 46 -5.06 -18.76 -21.28
CA TRP A 46 -4.37 -17.84 -20.37
C TRP A 46 -3.55 -18.57 -19.29
N ARG A 47 -4.13 -19.61 -18.69
CA ARG A 47 -3.46 -20.46 -17.68
C ARG A 47 -2.18 -21.09 -18.22
N ASP A 48 -2.20 -21.49 -19.49
CA ASP A 48 -1.09 -22.15 -20.15
C ASP A 48 -0.10 -21.14 -20.78
N GLY A 49 -0.44 -19.84 -20.73
CA GLY A 49 0.42 -18.76 -21.25
C GLY A 49 0.41 -18.62 -22.78
N HIS A 50 -0.57 -19.20 -23.47
CA HIS A 50 -0.67 -19.11 -24.93
C HIS A 50 -1.20 -17.76 -25.43
N THR A 51 -2.03 -17.09 -24.61
CA THR A 51 -2.59 -15.77 -24.93
C THR A 51 -2.70 -14.92 -23.68
N ASP A 52 -2.71 -13.61 -23.87
CA ASP A 52 -3.02 -12.64 -22.82
C ASP A 52 -4.47 -12.15 -22.92
N PRO A 53 -5.17 -11.96 -21.79
CA PRO A 53 -6.48 -11.33 -21.80
C PRO A 53 -6.41 -9.85 -22.18
N SER A 54 -7.48 -9.36 -22.81
CA SER A 54 -7.65 -7.91 -22.98
C SER A 54 -7.90 -7.24 -21.62
N ARG A 55 -7.63 -5.93 -21.56
CA ARG A 55 -7.91 -5.10 -20.36
C ARG A 55 -9.35 -5.28 -19.84
N ALA A 56 -10.34 -5.32 -20.74
CA ALA A 56 -11.74 -5.51 -20.37
C ALA A 56 -11.99 -6.86 -19.68
N ARG A 57 -11.30 -7.92 -20.12
CA ARG A 57 -11.39 -9.24 -19.50
C ARG A 57 -10.71 -9.29 -18.13
N CYS A 58 -9.58 -8.58 -17.95
CA CYS A 58 -8.96 -8.43 -16.63
C CYS A 58 -9.88 -7.72 -15.63
N VAL A 59 -10.57 -6.65 -16.06
CA VAL A 59 -11.55 -5.95 -15.21
C VAL A 59 -12.70 -6.87 -14.82
N THR A 60 -13.19 -7.67 -15.76
CA THR A 60 -14.26 -8.64 -15.50
C THR A 60 -13.82 -9.69 -14.47
N LEU A 61 -12.64 -10.30 -14.63
CA LEU A 61 -12.08 -11.22 -13.63
C LEU A 61 -11.98 -10.58 -12.25
N ALA A 62 -11.42 -9.36 -12.19
CA ALA A 62 -11.22 -8.64 -10.93
C ALA A 62 -12.52 -8.40 -10.17
N ARG A 63 -13.54 -7.88 -10.86
CA ARG A 63 -14.85 -7.58 -10.28
C ARG A 63 -15.62 -8.84 -9.89
N THR A 64 -15.65 -9.84 -10.76
CA THR A 64 -16.42 -11.06 -10.54
C THR A 64 -15.85 -11.91 -9.42
N LEU A 65 -14.52 -11.96 -9.28
CA LEU A 65 -13.84 -12.79 -8.27
C LEU A 65 -13.48 -12.02 -6.99
N GLY A 66 -13.76 -10.71 -6.93
CA GLY A 66 -13.43 -9.87 -5.78
C GLY A 66 -11.91 -9.75 -5.55
N ILE A 67 -11.13 -9.69 -6.63
CA ILE A 67 -9.66 -9.64 -6.58
C ILE A 67 -9.12 -8.32 -7.12
N SER A 68 -7.94 -7.91 -6.65
CA SER A 68 -7.25 -6.71 -7.09
C SER A 68 -6.84 -6.81 -8.56
N LEU A 69 -7.23 -5.80 -9.35
CA LEU A 69 -6.81 -5.68 -10.75
C LEU A 69 -5.28 -5.48 -10.85
N VAL A 70 -4.70 -4.71 -9.93
CA VAL A 70 -3.25 -4.45 -9.88
C VAL A 70 -2.50 -5.76 -9.62
N TRP A 71 -2.97 -6.56 -8.66
CA TRP A 71 -2.39 -7.88 -8.40
C TRP A 71 -2.53 -8.80 -9.63
N LEU A 72 -3.71 -8.82 -10.26
CA LEU A 72 -3.96 -9.68 -11.40
C LEU A 72 -3.08 -9.33 -12.61
N VAL A 73 -2.85 -8.04 -12.88
CA VAL A 73 -2.15 -7.59 -14.08
C VAL A 73 -0.65 -7.40 -13.85
N ALA A 74 -0.27 -6.69 -12.79
CA ALA A 74 1.12 -6.37 -12.48
C ALA A 74 1.79 -7.42 -11.58
N GLY A 75 1.01 -8.24 -10.86
CA GLY A 75 1.57 -9.14 -9.83
C GLY A 75 1.87 -8.44 -8.50
N GLU A 76 1.53 -7.16 -8.38
CA GLU A 76 1.85 -6.31 -7.23
C GLU A 76 0.68 -6.21 -6.24
N GLY A 77 1.00 -6.08 -4.95
CA GLY A 77 0.01 -5.83 -3.89
C GLY A 77 -0.73 -7.09 -3.41
N ALA A 78 -1.84 -6.87 -2.69
CA ALA A 78 -2.65 -7.96 -2.13
C ALA A 78 -3.69 -8.48 -3.14
N LEU A 79 -3.99 -9.78 -3.07
CA LEU A 79 -4.94 -10.42 -3.99
C LEU A 79 -6.38 -9.99 -3.77
N GLN A 80 -6.85 -9.89 -2.52
CA GLN A 80 -8.23 -9.49 -2.23
C GLN A 80 -8.32 -7.98 -2.09
N ILE A 81 -9.43 -7.42 -2.56
CA ILE A 81 -9.80 -6.03 -2.30
C ILE A 81 -10.50 -6.03 -0.93
N ASP A 82 -9.94 -5.32 0.05
CA ASP A 82 -10.62 -5.15 1.33
C ASP A 82 -11.90 -4.31 1.12
N PRO A 83 -13.10 -4.81 1.46
CA PRO A 83 -14.35 -4.09 1.24
C PRO A 83 -14.45 -2.78 2.02
N THR A 84 -13.69 -2.62 3.11
CA THR A 84 -13.69 -1.38 3.91
C THR A 84 -12.99 -0.22 3.21
N LEU A 85 -12.21 -0.49 2.15
CA LEU A 85 -11.55 0.53 1.33
C LEU A 85 -12.38 0.97 0.11
N SER A 86 -13.54 0.36 -0.15
CA SER A 86 -14.37 0.64 -1.35
C SER A 86 -15.58 1.55 -1.09
N GLY A 87 -15.67 2.23 0.05
CA GLY A 87 -16.74 3.19 0.34
C GLY A 87 -16.21 4.62 0.41
N ASN A 88 -16.19 5.35 -0.73
CA ASN A 88 -16.52 6.80 -0.84
C ASN A 88 -15.86 7.58 -2.00
N ASP A 89 -15.05 7.00 -2.88
CA ASP A 89 -14.26 7.80 -3.85
C ASP A 89 -14.98 8.15 -5.18
N ASP A 90 -16.32 8.24 -5.18
CA ASP A 90 -17.12 8.69 -6.35
C ASP A 90 -17.63 10.14 -6.22
N ASN A 91 -17.10 10.96 -5.32
CA ASN A 91 -17.52 12.37 -5.17
C ASN A 91 -16.39 13.42 -5.27
N GLN A 92 -15.39 13.19 -6.14
CA GLN A 92 -14.36 14.20 -6.43
C GLN A 92 -14.34 14.60 -7.91
N LEU A 93 -15.51 15.00 -8.43
CA LEU A 93 -15.60 15.91 -9.57
C LEU A 93 -16.69 16.95 -9.30
N SER A 94 -16.36 17.93 -8.47
CA SER A 94 -16.97 19.26 -8.56
C SER A 94 -16.00 20.28 -7.98
N SER A 95 -15.45 21.06 -8.88
CA SER A 95 -14.75 22.30 -8.62
C SER A 95 -15.63 23.25 -7.79
N GLU A 96 -14.95 24.15 -7.07
CA GLU A 96 -15.44 25.46 -6.61
C GLU A 96 -15.93 25.57 -5.15
N THR A 97 -15.03 26.11 -4.34
CA THR A 97 -15.23 27.24 -3.41
C THR A 97 -16.51 27.26 -2.58
N THR A 98 -16.41 26.93 -1.29
CA THR A 98 -16.75 27.88 -0.21
C THR A 98 -16.33 27.36 1.17
N ARG A 99 -15.96 28.33 2.00
CA ARG A 99 -15.36 28.21 3.32
C ARG A 99 -16.41 27.86 4.39
N THR A 100 -15.96 27.11 5.41
CA THR A 100 -16.33 27.23 6.84
C THR A 100 -17.79 27.53 7.21
N ARG A 101 -18.45 26.61 7.93
CA ARG A 101 -19.00 26.93 9.27
C ARG A 101 -19.42 25.67 10.05
N TRP A 102 -18.89 25.55 11.26
CA TRP A 102 -19.26 24.56 12.26
C TRP A 102 -20.38 25.08 13.17
N HIS A 103 -21.08 24.13 13.82
CA HIS A 103 -21.88 24.19 15.07
C HIS A 103 -23.42 24.14 14.97
N ALA A 104 -23.98 23.04 15.51
CA ALA A 104 -24.94 22.97 16.64
C ALA A 104 -25.41 21.50 16.81
N ALA A 105 -24.88 20.72 17.77
CA ALA A 105 -25.27 20.59 19.19
C ALA A 105 -26.61 19.86 19.45
N GLY A 106 -26.51 18.65 20.04
CA GLY A 106 -27.59 17.93 20.75
C GLY A 106 -27.12 16.57 21.32
N PRO A 107 -27.48 16.13 22.54
CA PRO A 107 -26.57 15.39 23.43
C PRO A 107 -27.03 13.99 23.91
N SER A 108 -26.08 13.28 24.56
CA SER A 108 -26.22 12.20 25.58
C SER A 108 -26.57 10.79 25.06
N HIS A 109 -26.03 9.65 25.52
CA HIS A 109 -24.98 9.25 26.47
C HIS A 109 -24.98 7.70 26.44
N THR A 110 -23.84 7.00 26.28
CA THR A 110 -23.49 5.77 27.06
C THR A 110 -22.14 5.17 26.63
N LEU A 111 -21.15 5.40 27.50
CA LEU A 111 -20.13 4.46 28.00
C LEU A 111 -19.25 3.69 26.99
N VAL A 112 -18.10 4.30 26.68
CA VAL A 112 -16.88 3.65 26.20
C VAL A 112 -15.91 3.52 27.40
N PRO A 113 -15.26 2.37 27.64
CA PRO A 113 -14.23 2.25 28.66
C PRO A 113 -12.95 2.98 28.25
N PRO A 114 -12.12 3.44 29.21
CA PRO A 114 -11.05 4.38 28.95
C PRO A 114 -9.82 3.66 28.42
N THR A 115 -9.58 3.72 27.11
CA THR A 115 -8.20 3.68 26.62
C THR A 115 -7.65 5.09 26.68
N THR A 116 -7.11 5.38 27.85
CA THR A 116 -6.01 6.30 28.12
C THR A 116 -5.50 7.02 26.87
N HIS A 117 -5.91 8.27 26.75
CA HIS A 117 -5.07 9.27 26.10
C HIS A 117 -3.75 9.33 26.87
N ALA A 118 -2.76 8.55 26.45
CA ALA A 118 -1.35 8.87 26.66
C ALA A 118 -1.04 9.89 25.55
N ASP A 119 -1.24 11.16 25.86
CA ASP A 119 -0.16 12.07 26.24
C ASP A 119 0.61 12.50 24.99
N ALA A 120 0.75 13.80 24.83
CA ALA A 120 1.45 14.46 23.74
C ALA A 120 2.98 14.28 23.89
N GLY A 121 3.41 13.04 24.08
CA GLY A 121 4.78 12.60 24.21
C GLY A 121 5.26 11.95 22.92
N VAL A 122 6.54 12.14 22.62
CA VAL A 122 7.22 11.44 21.53
C VAL A 122 7.10 9.94 21.79
N ASP A 123 6.52 9.19 20.84
CA ASP A 123 6.42 7.74 20.93
C ASP A 123 7.83 7.12 20.79
N PRO A 124 8.37 6.48 21.84
CA PRO A 124 9.73 5.98 21.86
C PRO A 124 9.93 4.82 20.88
N HIS A 125 8.91 4.00 20.62
CA HIS A 125 9.01 2.90 19.66
C HIS A 125 9.06 3.43 18.24
N ARG A 126 8.18 4.39 17.92
CA ARG A 126 8.16 5.06 16.63
C ARG A 126 9.49 5.76 16.33
N LEU A 127 10.05 6.47 17.31
CA LEU A 127 11.34 7.13 17.16
C LEU A 127 12.47 6.11 16.93
N ASN A 128 12.46 4.98 17.66
CA ASN A 128 13.46 3.94 17.50
C ASN A 128 13.41 3.30 16.11
N THR A 129 12.21 2.99 15.60
CA THR A 129 12.02 2.50 14.22
C THR A 129 12.51 3.54 13.22
N ALA A 130 12.23 4.82 13.46
CA ALA A 130 12.68 5.88 12.57
C ALA A 130 14.22 5.97 12.50
N MET A 131 14.87 5.86 13.66
CA MET A 131 16.32 5.82 13.77
C MET A 131 16.93 4.61 13.06
N GLN A 132 16.34 3.41 13.22
CA GLN A 132 16.86 2.20 12.59
C GLN A 132 16.77 2.28 11.05
N ILE A 133 15.65 2.76 10.52
CA ILE A 133 15.48 2.94 9.07
C ILE A 133 16.51 3.94 8.56
N LEU A 134 16.66 5.10 9.20
CA LEU A 134 17.63 6.11 8.77
C LEU A 134 19.07 5.59 8.84
N GLN A 135 19.44 4.87 9.89
CA GLN A 135 20.78 4.27 10.01
C GLN A 135 21.05 3.25 8.91
N SER A 136 20.08 2.39 8.61
CA SER A 136 20.20 1.40 7.52
C SER A 136 20.37 2.08 6.16
N GLU A 137 19.59 3.12 5.87
CA GLU A 137 19.66 3.88 4.62
C GLU A 137 21.00 4.62 4.47
N LEU A 138 21.51 5.24 5.54
CA LEU A 138 22.80 5.92 5.52
C LEU A 138 23.97 4.94 5.30
N GLN A 139 23.87 3.74 5.88
CA GLN A 139 24.84 2.67 5.69
C GLN A 139 24.81 2.12 4.26
N LEU A 140 23.61 1.91 3.69
CA LEU A 140 23.43 1.49 2.30
C LEU A 140 23.93 2.56 1.30
N ALA A 141 23.73 3.83 1.61
CA ALA A 141 24.23 4.95 0.81
C ALA A 141 25.76 5.13 0.86
N GLY A 142 26.44 4.45 1.79
CA GLY A 142 27.89 4.58 2.00
C GLY A 142 28.31 6.00 2.40
N SER A 143 27.42 6.76 3.04
CA SER A 143 27.64 8.16 3.39
C SER A 143 28.13 8.32 4.83
N ASN A 144 29.15 9.16 5.06
CA ASN A 144 29.69 9.51 6.38
C ASN A 144 28.77 10.46 7.20
N LEU A 145 27.48 10.52 6.86
CA LEU A 145 26.51 11.41 7.50
C LEU A 145 26.16 10.87 8.89
N THR A 146 26.29 11.69 9.93
CA THR A 146 25.98 11.26 11.30
C THR A 146 24.50 11.50 11.64
N LEU A 147 23.97 10.74 12.60
CA LEU A 147 22.57 10.89 13.05
C LEU A 147 22.28 12.32 13.56
N ALA A 148 23.27 12.96 14.17
CA ALA A 148 23.19 14.32 14.70
C ALA A 148 23.01 15.39 13.59
N ASP A 149 23.54 15.13 12.38
CA ASP A 149 23.45 16.06 11.25
C ASP A 149 22.13 15.95 10.47
N ASN A 150 21.27 15.00 10.84
CA ASN A 150 20.08 14.59 10.08
C ASN A 150 18.81 14.54 10.96
N THR A 151 18.70 15.42 11.94
CA THR A 151 17.52 15.56 12.81
C THR A 151 16.25 15.93 12.05
N ASP A 152 16.38 16.69 10.96
CA ASP A 152 15.26 17.05 10.09
C ASP A 152 14.68 15.83 9.38
N LEU A 153 15.56 14.92 8.92
CA LEU A 153 15.17 13.66 8.27
C LEU A 153 14.49 12.70 9.25
N LEU A 154 14.94 12.69 10.52
CA LEU A 154 14.26 11.94 11.58
C LEU A 154 12.86 12.49 11.87
N SER A 155 12.68 13.82 11.86
CA SER A 155 11.38 14.45 12.09
C SER A 155 10.40 14.09 10.97
N GLU A 156 10.86 14.11 9.73
CA GLU A 156 10.07 13.70 8.57
C GLU A 156 9.73 12.21 8.61
N LEU A 157 10.69 11.34 8.95
CA LEU A 157 10.47 9.90 9.03
C LEU A 157 9.62 9.50 10.23
N TYR A 158 9.71 10.25 11.33
CA TYR A 158 8.77 10.19 12.43
C TYR A 158 7.37 10.46 11.89
N GLU A 159 7.11 11.61 11.25
CA GLU A 159 5.80 11.92 10.62
C GLU A 159 5.28 10.83 9.65
N VAL A 160 6.17 10.18 8.91
CA VAL A 160 5.84 9.08 7.96
C VAL A 160 5.28 7.84 8.66
N LEU A 161 5.92 7.45 9.77
CA LEU A 161 5.47 6.36 10.62
C LEU A 161 4.25 6.89 11.38
N GLY A 162 3.03 6.58 10.96
CA GLY A 162 1.81 7.04 11.64
C GLY A 162 1.79 6.61 13.12
N SER A 163 0.73 7.00 13.84
CA SER A 163 0.60 6.92 15.31
C SER A 163 0.61 5.52 15.94
N ASN A 164 1.10 4.48 15.26
CA ASN A 164 1.36 3.13 15.80
C ASN A 164 2.35 2.32 14.91
N GLY A 165 3.04 2.95 13.95
CA GLY A 165 3.88 2.23 12.98
C GLY A 165 3.13 1.34 11.97
N GLU A 166 1.80 1.21 12.09
CA GLU A 166 0.97 0.36 11.22
C GLU A 166 0.55 1.04 9.91
N ASN A 167 0.53 2.37 9.86
CA ASN A 167 0.19 3.12 8.65
C ASN A 167 1.39 3.94 8.18
N VAL A 168 2.06 3.45 7.13
CA VAL A 168 3.13 4.19 6.44
C VAL A 168 2.49 5.12 5.42
N ASN A 169 2.65 6.43 5.60
CA ASN A 169 2.20 7.40 4.62
C ASN A 169 3.15 7.38 3.40
N ALA A 170 2.70 6.79 2.29
CA ALA A 170 3.49 6.65 1.06
C ALA A 170 3.98 7.99 0.49
N MET A 171 3.18 9.05 0.58
CA MET A 171 3.56 10.39 0.13
C MET A 171 4.67 10.99 1.00
N ALA A 172 4.58 10.78 2.31
CA ALA A 172 5.63 11.19 3.23
C ALA A 172 6.92 10.39 3.00
N MET A 173 6.82 9.08 2.72
CA MET A 173 7.98 8.22 2.43
C MET A 173 8.71 8.67 1.15
N LEU A 174 7.97 9.05 0.09
CA LEU A 174 8.54 9.62 -1.12
C LEU A 174 9.24 10.96 -0.86
N LYS A 175 8.69 11.79 0.02
CA LYS A 175 9.28 13.08 0.41
C LYS A 175 10.61 12.87 1.15
N PHE A 176 10.62 11.94 2.12
CA PHE A 176 11.83 11.51 2.81
C PHE A 176 12.90 10.98 1.83
N ASN A 177 12.54 10.08 0.92
CA ASN A 177 13.49 9.50 -0.04
C ASN A 177 14.15 10.57 -0.93
N ARG A 178 13.37 11.58 -1.36
CA ARG A 178 13.89 12.74 -2.09
C ARG A 178 14.82 13.60 -1.23
N ALA A 179 14.45 13.86 0.03
CA ALA A 179 15.27 14.63 0.95
C ALA A 179 16.61 13.93 1.25
N LEU A 180 16.57 12.61 1.48
CA LEU A 180 17.75 11.76 1.69
C LEU A 180 18.68 11.76 0.47
N THR A 181 18.13 11.56 -0.73
CA THR A 181 18.91 11.61 -1.99
C THR A 181 19.59 12.97 -2.16
N THR A 182 18.86 14.06 -1.94
CA THR A 182 19.40 15.42 -2.02
C THR A 182 20.56 15.62 -1.03
N ARG A 183 20.41 15.10 0.19
CA ARG A 183 21.42 15.22 1.25
C ARG A 183 22.69 14.44 0.94
N ILE A 184 22.55 13.22 0.42
CA ILE A 184 23.70 12.40 0.00
C ILE A 184 24.45 13.08 -1.15
N LEU A 185 23.75 13.66 -2.12
CA LEU A 185 24.36 14.40 -3.22
C LEU A 185 25.15 15.61 -2.71
N GLN A 186 24.57 16.40 -1.79
CA GLN A 186 25.27 17.54 -1.18
C GLN A 186 26.49 17.11 -0.36
N ALA A 187 26.39 16.01 0.39
CA ALA A 187 27.51 15.48 1.17
C ALA A 187 28.67 15.06 0.25
N LYS A 188 28.37 14.37 -0.87
CA LYS A 188 29.38 14.00 -1.87
C LYS A 188 30.04 15.22 -2.52
N GLN A 189 29.27 16.27 -2.81
CA GLN A 189 29.81 17.52 -3.36
C GLN A 189 30.73 18.26 -2.38
N ARG A 190 30.44 18.21 -1.08
CA ARG A 190 31.29 18.82 -0.03
C ARG A 190 32.60 18.08 0.20
N THR A 191 32.67 16.78 -0.08
CA THR A 191 33.91 15.98 0.07
C THR A 191 34.87 16.16 -1.12
N LEU A 192 34.39 16.70 -2.24
CA LEU A 192 35.18 16.90 -3.48
C LEU A 192 35.66 18.35 -3.67
N ALA A 193 35.32 19.25 -2.75
CA ALA A 193 35.76 20.65 -2.71
C ALA A 193 36.71 20.86 -1.53
#